data_AF-A0A414RM66-F1
#
_entry.id   AF-A0A414RM66-F1
#
_cell.length_a   1.000
_cell.length_b   1.000
_cell.length_c   1.000
_cell.angle_alpha   90.00
_cell.angle_beta   90.00
_cell.angle_gamma   90.00
#
_symmetry.space_group_name_H-M   'P 1'
#
loop_
_entity.id
_entity.type
_entity.pdbx_description
1 polymer ?
#
loop_
_entity_poly.entity_id
_entity_poly.type
_entity_poly.pdbx_seq_one_letter_code
_entity_poly.pdbx_strand_id
1 'polypeptide(L)'
;MKVKLEDIIEAMEFAGMETEYYYDTQNEKVLMLFDGMVDGEDNPELFEDIKEGFVEDYIPLPGQYDINEYRIMEEFIYELPEGKNQNVLAGAIQGRGAFRRFKDKLYDLNLEKQWYQYRDEAYEKIARQWCERHKIDLVE
;
A
#
# COMPACT_ATOMS: atom_id res chain seq x y z
N MET A 1 -20.70 -6.79 -0.78
CA MET A 1 -19.25 -7.02 -0.71
C MET A 1 -18.79 -6.45 0.60
N LYS A 2 -18.10 -7.27 1.39
CA LYS A 2 -17.59 -6.90 2.71
C LYS A 2 -16.12 -7.27 2.83
N VAL A 3 -15.36 -6.49 3.58
CA VAL A 3 -13.96 -6.81 3.87
C VAL A 3 -13.53 -6.16 5.18
N LYS A 4 -12.57 -6.77 5.87
CA LYS A 4 -11.90 -6.12 6.98
C LYS A 4 -10.93 -5.09 6.44
N LEU A 5 -10.90 -3.91 7.07
CA LEU A 5 -9.97 -2.86 6.66
C LEU A 5 -8.51 -3.30 6.81
N GLU A 6 -8.22 -4.07 7.86
CA GLU A 6 -6.88 -4.60 8.17
C GLU A 6 -6.37 -5.49 7.02
N ASP A 7 -7.21 -6.37 6.46
CA ASP A 7 -6.82 -7.25 5.34
C ASP A 7 -6.39 -6.44 4.11
N ILE A 8 -7.05 -5.32 3.83
CA ILE A 8 -6.70 -4.43 2.70
C ILE A 8 -5.38 -3.69 2.98
N ILE A 9 -5.21 -3.17 4.19
CA ILE A 9 -3.98 -2.47 4.58
C ILE A 9 -2.79 -3.43 4.53
N GLU A 10 -2.92 -4.63 5.08
CA GLU A 10 -1.88 -5.65 5.07
C GLU A 10 -1.48 -6.01 3.63
N ALA A 11 -2.46 -6.26 2.75
CA ALA A 11 -2.20 -6.51 1.34
C ALA A 11 -1.48 -5.36 0.65
N MET A 12 -1.86 -4.11 0.93
CA MET A 12 -1.17 -2.93 0.40
C MET A 12 0.28 -2.78 0.90
N GLU A 13 0.57 -3.17 2.15
CA GLU A 13 1.92 -3.16 2.69
C GLU A 13 2.85 -4.19 2.03
N PHE A 14 2.29 -5.33 1.62
CA PHE A 14 3.02 -6.39 0.94
C PHE A 14 3.03 -6.29 -0.58
N ALA A 15 2.15 -5.47 -1.17
CA ALA A 15 2.10 -5.25 -2.61
C ALA A 15 3.43 -4.69 -3.13
N GLY A 16 3.90 -5.24 -4.25
CA GLY A 16 5.20 -4.90 -4.83
C GLY A 16 5.23 -5.07 -6.35
N MET A 17 6.43 -5.19 -6.91
CA MET A 17 6.59 -5.42 -8.36
C MET A 17 6.21 -6.84 -8.78
N GLU A 18 6.38 -7.82 -7.90
CA GLU A 18 6.18 -9.24 -8.18
C GLU A 18 5.00 -9.84 -7.40
N THR A 19 4.47 -9.09 -6.43
CA THR A 19 3.34 -9.50 -5.59
C THR A 19 2.18 -8.54 -5.82
N GLU A 20 1.08 -9.08 -6.33
CA GLU A 20 -0.16 -8.35 -6.57
C GLU A 20 -1.26 -8.90 -5.66
N TYR A 21 -2.27 -8.09 -5.36
CA TYR A 21 -3.39 -8.49 -4.54
C TYR A 21 -4.72 -8.14 -5.22
N TYR A 22 -5.69 -9.04 -5.12
CA TYR A 22 -7.02 -8.89 -5.72
C TYR A 22 -8.09 -9.21 -4.68
N TYR A 23 -9.22 -8.51 -4.74
CA TYR A 23 -10.41 -8.83 -3.97
C TYR A 23 -11.35 -9.67 -4.83
N ASP A 24 -11.58 -10.90 -4.39
CA ASP A 24 -12.56 -11.81 -4.94
C ASP A 24 -13.96 -11.41 -4.46
N THR A 25 -14.78 -10.91 -5.39
CA THR A 25 -16.10 -10.38 -5.08
C THR A 25 -17.13 -11.46 -4.75
N GLN A 26 -16.88 -12.71 -5.16
CA GLN A 26 -17.76 -13.85 -4.94
C GLN A 26 -17.53 -14.47 -3.56
N ASN A 27 -16.26 -14.58 -3.16
CA ASN A 27 -15.86 -15.18 -1.88
C ASN A 27 -15.61 -14.16 -0.77
N GLU A 28 -15.61 -12.85 -1.09
CA GLU A 28 -15.33 -11.74 -0.18
C GLU A 28 -13.96 -11.88 0.51
N LYS A 29 -12.93 -12.25 -0.25
CA LYS A 29 -11.56 -12.49 0.23
C LYS A 29 -10.53 -11.69 -0.55
N VAL A 30 -9.42 -11.39 0.11
CA VAL A 30 -8.21 -10.88 -0.55
C VAL A 30 -7.35 -12.09 -0.95
N LEU A 31 -6.95 -12.13 -2.21
CA LEU A 31 -6.10 -13.14 -2.81
C LEU A 31 -4.75 -12.52 -3.18
N MET A 32 -3.66 -13.21 -2.86
CA MET A 32 -2.30 -12.85 -3.21
C MET A 32 -1.88 -13.58 -4.49
N LEU A 33 -1.36 -12.85 -5.47
CA LEU A 33 -0.75 -13.39 -6.67
C LEU A 33 0.77 -13.18 -6.61
N PHE A 34 1.52 -14.26 -6.81
CA PHE A 34 2.98 -14.22 -6.85
C PHE A 34 3.51 -15.37 -7.71
N ASP A 35 4.32 -15.04 -8.73
CA ASP A 35 5.02 -16.01 -9.58
C ASP A 35 4.13 -17.18 -10.08
N GLY A 36 2.94 -16.88 -10.60
CA GLY A 36 1.99 -17.88 -11.12
C GLY A 36 1.16 -18.61 -10.05
N MET A 37 1.36 -18.31 -8.76
CA MET A 37 0.63 -18.89 -7.65
C MET A 37 -0.48 -17.97 -7.15
N VAL A 38 -1.49 -18.57 -6.51
CA VAL A 38 -2.57 -17.86 -5.80
C VAL A 38 -2.54 -18.29 -4.34
N ASP A 39 -2.38 -17.35 -3.42
CA ASP A 39 -2.21 -17.59 -1.97
C ASP A 39 -1.11 -18.61 -1.64
N GLY A 40 -0.09 -18.69 -2.49
CA GLY A 40 1.03 -19.64 -2.35
C GLY A 40 0.71 -21.08 -2.81
N GLU A 41 -0.48 -21.31 -3.36
CA GLU A 41 -0.83 -22.58 -4.00
C GLU A 41 -0.60 -22.50 -5.52
N ASP A 42 -0.05 -23.58 -6.09
CA ASP A 42 0.13 -23.74 -7.54
C ASP A 42 -1.22 -24.07 -8.18
N ASN A 43 -1.93 -23.02 -8.61
CA ASN A 43 -3.23 -23.10 -9.26
C ASN A 43 -3.26 -22.24 -10.54
N PRO A 44 -2.70 -22.75 -11.65
CA PRO A 44 -2.56 -21.97 -12.89
C PRO A 44 -3.90 -21.62 -13.52
N GLU A 45 -4.95 -22.43 -13.34
CA GLU A 45 -6.29 -22.12 -13.85
C GLU A 45 -6.85 -20.88 -13.15
N LEU A 46 -6.84 -20.86 -11.81
CA LEU A 46 -7.30 -19.70 -11.04
C LEU A 46 -6.42 -18.46 -11.27
N PHE A 47 -5.10 -18.64 -11.41
CA PHE A 47 -4.19 -17.54 -11.70
C PHE A 47 -4.56 -16.84 -13.01
N GLU A 48 -4.74 -17.59 -14.09
CA GLU A 48 -5.15 -17.06 -15.39
C GLU A 48 -6.56 -16.46 -15.33
N ASP A 49 -7.49 -17.11 -14.63
CA ASP A 49 -8.85 -16.58 -14.43
C ASP A 49 -8.84 -15.22 -13.72
N ILE A 50 -7.94 -14.98 -12.77
CA ILE A 50 -7.80 -13.68 -12.09
C ILE A 50 -7.16 -12.64 -13.01
N LYS A 51 -6.11 -13.01 -13.77
CA LYS A 51 -5.36 -12.07 -14.61
C LYS A 51 -6.10 -11.66 -15.88
N GLU A 52 -6.81 -12.59 -16.51
CA GLU A 52 -7.52 -12.40 -17.78
C GLU A 52 -9.04 -12.25 -17.60
N GLY A 53 -9.55 -12.49 -16.39
CA GLY A 53 -10.96 -12.37 -16.06
C GLY A 53 -11.49 -10.93 -16.00
N PHE A 54 -12.76 -10.82 -15.59
CA PHE A 54 -13.41 -9.52 -15.47
C PHE A 54 -13.06 -8.85 -14.14
N VAL A 55 -12.79 -7.54 -14.19
CA VAL A 55 -12.54 -6.71 -12.99
C VAL A 55 -13.72 -6.73 -12.00
N GLU A 56 -14.92 -7.10 -12.45
CA GLU A 56 -16.12 -7.24 -11.62
C GLU A 56 -16.08 -8.48 -10.72
N ASP A 57 -15.34 -9.51 -11.12
CA ASP A 57 -15.13 -10.73 -10.34
C ASP A 57 -13.90 -10.61 -9.43
N TYR A 58 -12.82 -9.99 -9.95
CA TYR A 58 -11.56 -9.79 -9.23
C TYR A 58 -11.11 -8.33 -9.31
N ILE A 59 -11.27 -7.60 -8.21
CA ILE A 59 -10.93 -6.17 -8.16
C ILE A 59 -9.48 -6.03 -7.70
N PRO A 60 -8.55 -5.47 -8.49
CA PRO A 60 -7.19 -5.26 -8.05
C PRO A 60 -7.14 -4.29 -6.87
N LEU A 61 -6.39 -4.64 -5.83
CA LEU A 61 -6.06 -3.73 -4.73
C LEU A 61 -5.05 -2.68 -5.20
N PRO A 62 -4.94 -1.54 -4.50
CA PRO A 62 -3.93 -0.52 -4.80
C PRO A 62 -2.53 -1.12 -4.76
N GLY A 63 -1.80 -1.04 -5.87
CA GLY A 63 -0.40 -1.47 -5.94
C GLY A 63 0.56 -0.36 -5.48
N GLN A 64 1.87 -0.66 -5.47
CA GLN A 64 2.91 0.29 -5.07
C GLN A 64 2.84 1.65 -5.81
N TYR A 65 2.36 1.67 -7.05
CA TYR A 65 2.23 2.89 -7.86
C TYR A 65 1.00 3.71 -7.49
N ASP A 66 -0.10 3.06 -7.09
CA ASP A 66 -1.31 3.73 -6.60
C ASP A 66 -1.08 4.31 -5.21
N ILE A 67 -0.38 3.56 -4.35
CA ILE A 67 0.00 3.99 -3.00
C ILE A 67 0.98 5.15 -3.07
N ASN A 68 1.98 5.05 -3.95
CA ASN A 68 3.02 6.05 -4.15
C ASN A 68 3.64 6.51 -2.82
N GLU A 69 4.28 5.58 -2.10
CA GLU A 69 4.87 5.88 -0.78
C GLU A 69 5.90 7.02 -0.83
N TYR A 70 6.56 7.22 -1.98
CA TYR A 70 7.44 8.36 -2.18
C TYR A 70 6.70 9.70 -2.04
N ARG A 71 5.49 9.81 -2.57
CA ARG A 71 4.63 10.98 -2.39
C ARG A 71 4.20 11.15 -0.94
N ILE A 72 3.89 10.06 -0.23
CA ILE A 72 3.58 10.11 1.21
C ILE A 72 4.77 10.67 1.99
N MET A 73 6.01 10.30 1.63
CA MET A 73 7.22 10.89 2.21
C MET A 73 7.34 12.40 1.92
N GLU A 74 7.05 12.85 0.70
CA GLU A 74 7.07 14.26 0.34
C GLU A 74 6.04 15.07 1.15
N GLU A 75 4.81 14.56 1.25
CA GLU A 75 3.72 15.20 2.00
C GLU A 75 4.04 15.27 3.50
N PHE A 76 4.56 14.18 4.09
CA PHE A 76 5.05 14.18 5.47
C PHE A 76 6.11 15.25 5.73
N ILE A 77 7.11 15.36 4.84
CA ILE A 77 8.18 16.36 4.98
C ILE A 77 7.62 17.77 4.88
N TYR A 78 6.68 17.99 3.96
CA TYR A 78 6.03 19.28 3.75
C TYR A 78 5.22 19.73 4.98
N GLU A 79 4.57 18.80 5.68
CA GLU A 79 3.78 19.09 6.88
C GLU A 79 4.61 19.34 8.16
N LEU A 80 5.90 19.00 8.16
CA LEU A 80 6.77 19.32 9.29
C LEU A 80 6.93 20.84 9.47
N PRO A 81 7.15 21.32 10.71
CA PRO A 81 7.51 22.71 10.96
C PRO A 81 8.75 23.11 10.15
N GLU A 82 8.69 24.32 9.56
CA GLU A 82 9.81 24.86 8.79
C GLU A 82 11.10 24.89 9.63
N GLY A 83 12.19 24.39 9.05
CA GLY A 83 13.50 24.42 9.71
C GLY A 83 14.35 23.19 9.44
N LYS A 84 15.21 22.86 10.41
CA LYS A 84 16.28 21.85 10.23
C LYS A 84 15.74 20.48 9.82
N ASN A 85 14.68 19.99 10.48
CA ASN A 85 14.16 18.64 10.24
C ASN A 85 13.59 18.51 8.82
N GLN A 86 12.73 19.44 8.42
CA GLN A 86 12.16 19.51 7.07
C GLN A 86 13.26 19.58 6.00
N ASN A 87 14.23 20.50 6.15
CA ASN A 87 15.32 20.67 5.19
C ASN A 87 16.20 19.42 5.05
N VAL A 88 16.51 18.75 6.17
CA VAL A 88 17.34 17.53 6.17
C VAL A 88 16.62 16.40 5.45
N LEU A 89 15.32 16.19 5.73
CA LEU A 89 14.56 15.11 5.10
C LEU A 89 14.27 15.41 3.62
N ALA A 90 13.96 16.66 3.26
CA ALA A 90 13.77 17.07 1.86
C ALA A 90 15.01 16.77 1.00
N GLY A 91 16.21 17.00 1.55
CA GLY A 91 17.46 16.60 0.91
C GLY A 91 17.68 15.09 0.87
N ALA A 92 17.27 14.37 1.91
CA ALA A 92 17.48 12.92 2.02
C ALA A 92 16.73 12.12 0.94
N ILE A 93 15.54 12.57 0.55
CA ILE A 93 14.69 11.89 -0.43
C ILE A 93 15.12 12.09 -1.88
N GLN A 94 16.12 12.92 -2.16
CA GLN A 94 16.53 13.20 -3.54
C GLN A 94 17.33 12.05 -4.17
N GLY A 95 16.88 11.54 -5.32
CA GLY A 95 17.63 10.58 -6.14
C GLY A 95 17.73 9.16 -5.56
N ARG A 96 18.57 8.32 -6.19
CA ARG A 96 18.66 6.88 -5.87
C ARG A 96 18.98 6.65 -4.40
N GLY A 97 18.25 5.72 -3.76
CA GLY A 97 18.41 5.38 -2.34
C GLY A 97 17.67 6.31 -1.36
N ALA A 98 16.69 7.09 -1.86
CA ALA A 98 15.84 8.00 -1.09
C ALA A 98 15.25 7.36 0.17
N PHE A 99 14.54 6.24 0.01
CA PHE A 99 13.87 5.53 1.11
C PHE A 99 14.82 5.16 2.25
N ARG A 100 15.99 4.58 1.93
CA ARG A 100 16.97 4.20 2.95
C ARG A 100 17.48 5.42 3.72
N ARG A 101 17.93 6.46 3.00
CA ARG A 101 18.44 7.68 3.64
C ARG A 101 17.37 8.40 4.45
N PHE A 102 16.13 8.40 3.97
CA PHE A 102 15.00 8.97 4.69
C PHE A 102 14.80 8.25 6.03
N LYS A 103 14.73 6.91 6.04
CA LYS A 103 14.64 6.11 7.27
C LYS A 103 15.84 6.35 8.21
N ASP A 104 17.06 6.36 7.67
CA ASP A 104 18.26 6.67 8.47
C ASP A 104 18.15 8.05 9.15
N LYS A 105 17.65 9.06 8.42
CA LYS A 105 17.48 10.42 8.96
C LYS A 105 16.31 10.55 9.93
N LEU A 106 15.24 9.78 9.77
CA LEU A 106 14.15 9.75 10.74
C LEU A 106 14.66 9.31 12.12
N TYR A 107 15.52 8.27 12.15
CA TYR A 107 16.15 7.79 13.38
C TYR A 107 17.05 8.88 14.00
N ASP A 108 17.94 9.48 13.22
CA ASP A 108 18.84 10.57 13.69
C ASP A 108 18.07 11.76 14.30
N LEU A 109 16.85 12.02 13.79
CA LEU A 109 16.01 13.15 14.19
C LEU A 109 14.95 12.79 15.25
N ASN A 110 14.85 11.52 15.66
CA ASN A 110 13.79 10.98 16.52
C ASN A 110 12.36 11.23 15.98
N LEU A 111 12.19 11.12 14.65
CA LEU A 111 10.91 11.35 13.97
C LEU A 111 10.22 10.05 13.51
N GLU A 112 10.80 8.89 13.79
CA GLU A 112 10.30 7.59 13.33
C GLU A 112 8.85 7.35 13.72
N LYS A 113 8.51 7.58 15.00
CA LYS A 113 7.13 7.38 15.48
C LYS A 113 6.13 8.28 14.74
N GLN A 114 6.50 9.53 14.48
CA GLN A 114 5.64 10.47 13.76
C GLN A 114 5.47 10.05 12.30
N TRP A 115 6.55 9.58 11.67
CA TRP A 115 6.51 9.05 10.31
C TRP A 115 5.60 7.82 10.21
N TYR A 116 5.78 6.81 11.06
CA TYR A 116 4.97 5.59 11.00
C TYR A 116 3.49 5.90 11.22
N GLN A 117 3.17 6.76 12.19
CA GLN A 117 1.79 7.21 12.38
C GLN A 117 1.22 7.88 11.11
N TYR A 118 1.97 8.81 10.51
CA TYR A 118 1.53 9.50 9.28
C TYR A 118 1.32 8.54 8.11
N ARG A 119 2.26 7.60 7.95
CA ARG A 119 2.20 6.59 6.90
C ARG A 119 1.00 5.67 7.10
N ASP A 120 0.77 5.19 8.31
CA ASP A 120 -0.34 4.29 8.61
C ASP A 120 -1.70 5.00 8.37
N GLU A 121 -1.82 6.28 8.77
CA GLU A 121 -2.99 7.12 8.46
C GLU A 121 -3.20 7.31 6.94
N ALA A 122 -2.12 7.47 6.18
CA ALA A 122 -2.18 7.58 4.72
C ALA A 122 -2.62 6.26 4.05
N TYR A 123 -2.09 5.12 4.51
CA TYR A 123 -2.50 3.79 4.03
C TYR A 123 -3.97 3.52 4.34
N GLU A 124 -4.42 3.82 5.57
CA GLU A 124 -5.82 3.67 5.96
C GLU A 124 -6.74 4.52 5.05
N LYS A 125 -6.34 5.76 4.77
CA LYS A 125 -7.09 6.65 3.87
C LYS A 125 -7.20 6.08 2.47
N ILE A 126 -6.11 5.55 1.91
CA ILE A 126 -6.11 4.94 0.57
C ILE A 126 -7.01 3.70 0.55
N ALA A 127 -6.90 2.83 1.55
CA ALA A 127 -7.71 1.62 1.68
C ALA A 127 -9.21 1.95 1.75
N ARG A 128 -9.59 2.94 2.57
CA ARG A 128 -10.99 3.42 2.68
C ARG A 128 -11.51 4.00 1.38
N GLN A 129 -10.71 4.82 0.68
CA GLN A 129 -11.08 5.40 -0.61
C GLN A 129 -11.25 4.33 -1.69
N TRP A 130 -10.43 3.29 -1.68
CA TRP A 130 -10.58 2.15 -2.57
C TRP A 130 -11.89 1.40 -2.26
N CYS A 131 -12.17 1.10 -0.99
CA CYS A 131 -13.42 0.44 -0.59
C CYS A 131 -14.66 1.26 -1.02
N GLU A 132 -14.65 2.58 -0.79
CA GLU A 132 -15.74 3.48 -1.19
C GLU A 132 -15.95 3.47 -2.71
N ARG A 133 -14.87 3.59 -3.49
CA ARG A 133 -14.91 3.54 -4.96
C ARG A 133 -15.55 2.26 -5.48
N HIS A 134 -15.24 1.14 -4.84
CA HIS A 134 -15.72 -0.19 -5.24
C HIS A 134 -17.00 -0.63 -4.52
N LYS A 135 -17.58 0.23 -3.68
CA LYS A 135 -18.82 -0.04 -2.90
C LYS A 135 -18.68 -1.31 -2.04
N ILE A 136 -17.53 -1.45 -1.39
CA ILE A 136 -17.25 -2.54 -0.45
C ILE A 136 -17.47 -2.00 0.96
N ASP A 137 -18.33 -2.69 1.72
CA ASP A 137 -18.63 -2.34 3.10
C ASP A 137 -17.51 -2.81 4.03
N LEU A 138 -17.04 -1.94 4.91
CA LEU A 138 -16.04 -2.31 5.91
C LEU A 138 -16.69 -3.04 7.09
N VAL A 139 -16.07 -4.12 7.52
CA VAL A 139 -16.43 -4.86 8.73
C VAL A 139 -15.29 -4.83 9.75
N GLU A 140 -15.64 -4.98 11.02
CA GLU A 140 -14.71 -5.20 12.13
C GLU A 140 -14.20 -6.64 12.17
#